data_AF-A0ABD6HLA4-F1
#
_entry.id   AF-A0ABD6HLA4-F1
#
_cell.length_a   1.000
_cell.length_b   1.000
_cell.length_c   1.000
_cell.angle_alpha   90.00
_cell.angle_beta   90.00
_cell.angle_gamma   90.00
#
_symmetry.space_group_name_H-M   'P 1'
#
loop_
_entity.id
_entity.type
_entity.pdbx_description
1 polymer ?
#
loop_
_entity_poly.entity_id
_entity_poly.type
_entity_poly.pdbx_seq_one_letter_code
_entity_poly.pdbx_strand_id
1 'polypeptide(L)' 'MFGLFLLVCYTYQPCEFVPQGWVYPDKSNCLADIHQQKLPSQYVCLPVDAVVRAKDDL' A
#
# COMPACT_ATOMS: atom_id res chain seq x y z
N MET A 1 5.25 13.98 -10.13
CA MET A 1 5.95 13.52 -11.35
C MET A 1 5.92 11.98 -11.36
N PHE A 2 4.96 11.35 -12.03
CA PHE A 2 4.77 9.88 -12.04
C PHE A 2 5.36 9.18 -13.28
N GLY A 3 5.96 9.93 -14.22
CA GLY A 3 6.40 9.38 -15.50
C GLY A 3 7.64 8.48 -15.45
N LEU A 4 8.49 8.63 -14.43
CA LEU A 4 9.76 7.89 -14.37
C LEU A 4 9.60 6.44 -13.87
N PHE A 5 8.52 6.13 -13.13
CA PHE A 5 8.28 4.80 -12.55
C PHE A 5 7.81 3.79 -13.60
N LEU A 6 7.05 4.24 -14.61
CA LEU A 6 6.47 3.37 -15.64
C LEU A 6 7.52 2.79 -16.62
N LEU A 7 8.62 3.52 -16.88
CA LEU A 7 9.65 3.10 -17.84
C LEU A 7 10.51 1.93 -17.33
N VAL A 8 10.74 1.84 -16.02
CA VAL A 8 11.49 0.74 -15.41
C VAL A 8 10.70 -0.56 -15.52
N CYS A 9 9.37 -0.50 -15.40
CA CYS A 9 8.55 -1.69 -15.46
C CYS A 9 8.39 -2.29 -16.85
N TYR A 10 8.51 -1.47 -17.90
CA TYR A 10 8.45 -1.93 -19.30
C TYR A 10 9.71 -2.68 -19.74
N THR A 11 10.87 -2.37 -19.14
CA THR A 11 12.17 -2.89 -19.60
C THR A 11 12.63 -4.16 -18.88
N TYR A 12 12.09 -4.45 -17.68
CA TYR A 12 12.46 -5.63 -16.89
C TYR A 12 11.20 -6.42 -16.48
N GLN A 13 10.95 -7.57 -17.11
CA GLN A 13 9.87 -8.49 -16.71
C GLN A 13 10.39 -9.56 -15.72
N PRO A 14 9.60 -9.99 -14.72
CA PRO A 14 8.23 -9.60 -14.45
C PRO A 14 8.14 -8.41 -13.47
N CYS A 15 7.54 -7.31 -13.91
CA CYS A 15 7.14 -6.23 -13.01
C CYS A 15 5.77 -6.53 -12.41
N GLU A 16 5.77 -7.43 -11.44
CA GLU A 16 4.62 -7.62 -10.57
C GLU A 16 4.52 -6.40 -9.65
N PHE A 17 3.43 -5.67 -9.76
CA PHE A 17 3.08 -4.67 -8.76
C PHE A 17 2.79 -5.39 -7.45
N VAL A 18 3.76 -5.35 -6.53
CA VAL A 18 3.56 -5.83 -5.16
C VAL A 18 3.11 -4.64 -4.31
N PRO A 19 1.89 -4.65 -3.77
CA PRO A 19 1.46 -3.59 -2.86
C PRO A 19 2.41 -3.55 -1.66
N GLN A 20 3.08 -2.41 -1.46
CA GLN A 20 4.04 -2.22 -0.36
C GLN A 20 3.36 -2.00 1.01
N GLY A 21 2.07 -2.31 1.14
CA GLY A 21 1.32 -2.10 2.37
C GLY A 21 -0.12 -2.58 2.30
N TRP A 22 -0.75 -2.62 3.47
CA TRP A 22 -2.14 -3.03 3.67
C TRP A 22 -2.98 -1.83 4.12
N VAL A 23 -4.23 -1.77 3.69
CA VAL A 23 -5.18 -0.77 4.16
C VAL A 23 -6.03 -1.40 5.25
N TYR A 24 -5.96 -0.81 6.45
CA TYR A 24 -6.75 -1.21 7.60
C TYR A 24 -7.88 -0.19 7.84
N PRO A 25 -9.02 -0.62 8.40
CA PRO A 25 -10.11 0.28 8.75
C PRO A 25 -9.72 1.29 9.84
N ASP A 26 -8.77 0.93 10.70
CA ASP A 26 -8.30 1.75 11.81
C ASP A 26 -6.82 1.50 12.11
N LYS A 27 -6.25 2.41 12.90
CA LYS A 27 -4.85 2.35 13.33
C LYS A 27 -4.56 1.18 14.26
N SER A 28 -5.53 0.75 15.09
CA SER A 28 -5.33 -0.37 16.02
C SER A 28 -5.09 -1.69 15.30
N ASN A 29 -5.81 -1.96 14.22
CA ASN A 29 -5.64 -3.15 13.40
C ASN A 29 -4.25 -3.18 12.73
N CYS A 30 -3.78 -2.05 12.22
CA CYS A 30 -2.42 -1.93 11.67
C CYS A 30 -1.34 -2.22 12.72
N LEU A 31 -1.47 -1.65 13.92
CA LEU A 31 -0.50 -1.87 15.00
C LEU A 31 -0.52 -3.33 15.48
N ALA A 32 -1.71 -3.90 15.65
CA ALA A 32 -1.87 -5.29 16.05
C ALA A 32 -1.16 -6.24 15.07
N ASP A 33 -1.29 -5.99 13.76
CA ASP A 33 -0.67 -6.81 12.73
C ASP A 33 0.86 -6.71 12.73
N ILE A 34 1.41 -5.50 12.87
CA ILE A 34 2.87 -5.29 13.02
C ILE A 34 3.41 -6.08 14.21
N HIS A 35 2.72 -6.03 15.35
CA HIS A 35 3.11 -6.75 16.56
C HIS A 35 2.99 -8.27 16.39
N GLN A 36 1.88 -8.75 15.82
CA GLN A 36 1.62 -10.18 15.65
C GLN A 36 2.59 -10.84 14.66
N GLN A 37 2.86 -10.16 13.55
CA GLN A 37 3.77 -10.66 12.50
C GLN A 37 5.24 -10.37 12.79
N LYS A 38 5.55 -9.62 13.87
CA LYS A 38 6.91 -9.19 14.23
C LYS A 38 7.61 -8.47 13.07
N LEU A 39 6.87 -7.56 12.42
CA LEU A 39 7.38 -6.85 11.26
C LEU A 39 8.51 -5.88 11.66
N PRO A 40 9.51 -5.68 10.79
CA PRO A 40 10.61 -4.76 11.05
C PRO A 40 10.13 -3.30 11.11
N SER A 41 10.94 -2.42 11.70
CA SER A 41 10.59 -1.02 11.99
C SER A 41 10.31 -0.15 10.76
N GLN A 42 10.58 -0.65 9.55
CA GLN A 42 10.20 0.00 8.29
C GLN A 42 8.68 -0.02 8.04
N TYR A 43 7.93 -0.93 8.68
CA TYR A 43 6.48 -0.97 8.59
C TYR A 43 5.87 0.05 9.54
N VAL A 44 5.15 1.01 8.98
CA VAL A 44 4.56 2.12 9.72
C VAL A 44 3.09 2.29 9.35
N CYS A 45 2.26 2.61 10.34
CA CYS A 45 0.86 2.91 10.13
C CYS A 45 0.69 4.37 9.72
N LEU A 46 0.49 4.61 8.42
CA LEU A 46 0.23 5.93 7.87
C LEU A 46 -1.28 6.14 7.65
N PRO A 47 -1.82 7.35 7.93
CA PRO A 47 -3.21 7.65 7.59
C PRO A 47 -3.38 7.60 6.07
N VAL A 48 -4.39 6.87 5.61
CA VAL A 48 -4.81 6.93 4.21
C VAL A 48 -5.85 8.04 4.13
N ASP A 49 -5.44 9.19 3.60
CA ASP A 49 -6.34 10.31 3.32
C ASP A 49 -7.32 9.89 2.21
N ALA A 50 -8.41 9.25 2.64
CA ALA A 50 -9.48 8.67 1.83
C ALA A 50 -9.04 7.55 0.86
N VAL A 51 -9.48 6.32 1.15
CA VAL A 51 -9.69 5.34 0.07
C VAL A 51 -10.71 5.99 -0.87
N VAL A 52 -10.31 6.29 -2.11
CA VAL A 52 -11.26 6.70 -3.15
C VAL A 52 -12.29 5.59 -3.23
N ARG A 53 -13.46 5.79 -2.62
CA ARG A 53 -14.61 4.93 -2.84
C ARG A 53 -14.90 5.10 -4.32
N ALA A 54 -14.61 4.06 -5.11
CA ALA A 54 -15.14 3.97 -6.46
C ALA A 54 -16.64 4.22 -6.31
N LYS A 55 -17.06 5.38 -6.81
CA LYS A 55 -18.42 5.85 -6.69
C LYS A 55 -19.23 4.85 -7.52
N ASP A 56 -20.07 4.06 -6.88
CA ASP A 56 -21.19 3.42 -7.56
C ASP A 56 -22.06 4.58 -8.07
N ASP A 57 -21.78 5.05 -9.29
CA ASP A 57 -22.66 5.95 -10.02
C ASP A 57 -23.89 5.12 -10.42
N LEU A 58 -24.92 5.23 -9.58
CA LEU A 58 -26.31 4.88 -9.86
C LEU A 58 -26.88 5.80 -10.95
#